data_AF-A0A429S2X7-F1
#
_entry.id   AF-A0A429S2X7-F1
#
_cell.length_a   1.000
_cell.length_b   1.000
_cell.length_c   1.000
_cell.angle_alpha   90.00
_cell.angle_beta   90.00
_cell.angle_gamma   90.00
#
_symmetry.space_group_name_H-M   'P 1'
#
loop_
_entity.id
_entity.type
_entity.pdbx_description
1 polymer ?
#
loop_
_entity_poly.entity_id
_entity_poly.type
_entity_poly.pdbx_seq_one_letter_code
_entity_poly.pdbx_strand_id
1 'polypeptide(L)' 'MDRKANNDTHAQGERTPVSPLIPAVPAVMVVLVLGVFTGLVVAGMDLQTAAITVGVGGLLGIELVRRLVQVLPSRRSR' A
#
# COMPACT_ATOMS: atom_id res chain seq x y z
N MET A 1 -15.18 -34.44 -49.32
CA MET A 1 -16.20 -33.37 -49.26
C MET A 1 -16.96 -33.65 -47.96
N ASP A 2 -16.88 -32.90 -46.86
CA ASP A 2 -16.78 -31.46 -46.67
C ASP A 2 -15.96 -31.12 -45.41
N ARG A 3 -14.69 -30.73 -45.62
CA ARG A 3 -13.87 -30.01 -44.64
C ARG A 3 -14.26 -28.54 -44.73
N LYS A 4 -15.44 -28.19 -44.22
CA LYS A 4 -15.91 -26.81 -44.09
C LYS A 4 -15.79 -26.49 -42.60
N ALA A 5 -14.67 -25.92 -42.18
CA ALA A 5 -14.58 -24.48 -41.95
C ALA A 5 -15.78 -24.02 -41.13
N ASN A 6 -15.55 -23.83 -39.83
CA ASN A 6 -16.14 -22.77 -39.01
C ASN A 6 -16.19 -23.23 -37.55
N ASN A 7 -15.20 -22.83 -36.77
CA ASN A 7 -15.46 -22.07 -35.55
C ASN A 7 -14.11 -21.73 -34.95
N ASP A 8 -13.57 -20.66 -35.51
CA ASP A 8 -13.17 -19.50 -34.72
C ASP A 8 -13.70 -19.60 -33.29
N THR A 9 -12.83 -19.87 -32.35
CA THR A 9 -12.69 -18.89 -31.28
C THR A 9 -11.28 -19.00 -30.79
N HIS A 10 -10.55 -17.93 -31.03
CA HIS A 10 -9.41 -17.56 -30.23
C HIS A 10 -9.79 -17.79 -28.77
N ALA A 11 -9.37 -18.91 -28.19
CA ALA A 11 -9.07 -18.98 -26.77
C ALA A 11 -7.77 -18.20 -26.59
N GLN A 12 -7.88 -16.92 -26.91
CA GLN A 12 -7.06 -15.81 -26.52
C GLN A 12 -7.01 -15.99 -25.01
N GLY A 13 -5.98 -16.68 -24.54
CA GLY A 13 -5.75 -16.93 -23.13
C GLY A 13 -5.99 -15.61 -22.45
N GLU A 14 -7.12 -15.56 -21.75
CA GLU A 14 -7.68 -14.36 -21.19
C GLU A 14 -6.58 -13.86 -20.28
N ARG A 15 -5.82 -12.87 -20.74
CA ARG A 15 -4.96 -12.08 -19.90
C ARG A 15 -5.95 -11.32 -19.04
N THR A 16 -6.50 -11.99 -18.04
CA THR A 16 -7.11 -11.37 -16.89
C THR A 16 -6.15 -10.26 -16.54
N PRO A 17 -6.55 -8.98 -16.67
CA PRO A 17 -5.74 -7.92 -16.13
C PRO A 17 -5.64 -8.28 -14.66
N VAL A 18 -4.46 -8.72 -14.24
CA VAL A 18 -4.08 -8.85 -12.85
C VAL A 18 -4.12 -7.42 -12.33
N SER A 19 -5.33 -6.96 -12.02
CA SER A 19 -5.58 -5.72 -11.34
C SER A 19 -4.78 -5.88 -10.05
N PRO A 20 -3.73 -5.08 -9.83
CA PRO A 20 -2.94 -5.20 -8.63
C PRO A 20 -3.89 -4.86 -7.49
N LEU A 21 -4.40 -5.89 -6.83
CA LEU A 21 -5.18 -5.80 -5.61
C LEU A 21 -4.17 -5.35 -4.55
N ILE A 22 -3.82 -4.06 -4.57
CA ILE A 22 -3.07 -3.46 -3.48
C ILE A 22 -3.96 -3.66 -2.26
N PRO A 23 -3.48 -4.36 -1.21
CA PRO A 23 -4.29 -4.53 -0.02
C PRO A 23 -4.75 -3.14 0.44
N ALA A 24 -6.04 -2.98 0.75
CA ALA A 24 -6.63 -1.65 0.99
C ALA A 24 -5.87 -0.86 2.07
N VAL A 25 -5.31 -1.55 3.06
CA VAL A 25 -4.57 -0.96 4.18
C VAL A 25 -3.30 -0.22 3.74
N PRO A 26 -2.33 -0.83 3.01
CA PRO A 26 -1.17 -0.10 2.51
C PRO A 26 -1.54 1.05 1.56
N ALA A 27 -2.58 0.91 0.73
CA ALA A 27 -3.04 2.01 -0.13
C ALA A 27 -3.53 3.22 0.69
N VAL A 28 -4.35 2.97 1.73
CA VAL A 28 -4.83 4.02 2.64
C VAL A 28 -3.66 4.70 3.34
N MET A 29 -2.66 3.94 3.80
CA MET A 29 -1.47 4.52 4.44
C MET A 29 -0.69 5.44 3.50
N VAL A 30 -0.51 5.04 2.25
CA VAL A 30 0.15 5.88 1.23
C VAL A 30 -0.63 7.19 1.03
N VAL A 31 -1.96 7.11 0.92
CA VAL A 31 -2.81 8.31 0.77
C VAL A 31 -2.70 9.22 1.99
N LEU A 32 -2.72 8.67 3.20
CA LEU A 32 -2.56 9.46 4.43
C LEU A 32 -1.19 10.14 4.49
N VAL A 33 -0.12 9.41 4.19
CA VAL A 33 1.25 9.96 4.20
C VAL A 33 1.40 11.07 3.17
N LEU A 34 0.90 10.86 1.94
CA LEU A 34 0.88 11.88 0.90
C LEU A 34 0.06 13.10 1.33
N GLY A 35 -1.14 12.89 1.88
CA GLY A 35 -1.99 13.98 2.34
C GLY A 35 -1.33 14.83 3.44
N VAL A 36 -0.69 14.20 4.42
CA VAL A 36 0.07 14.90 5.46
C VAL A 36 1.26 15.65 4.87
N PHE A 37 2.05 15.00 4.02
CA PHE A 37 3.20 15.62 3.38
C PHE A 37 2.80 16.84 2.54
N THR A 38 1.78 16.69 1.68
CA THR A 38 1.24 17.80 0.88
C THR A 38 0.69 18.91 1.76
N GLY A 39 -0.03 18.58 2.84
CA GLY A 39 -0.53 19.58 3.80
C GLY A 39 0.59 20.40 4.44
N LEU A 40 1.69 19.76 4.82
CA LEU A 40 2.87 20.44 5.38
C LEU A 40 3.52 21.40 4.37
N VAL A 41 3.67 20.97 3.11
CA VAL A 41 4.24 21.81 2.06
C VAL A 41 3.31 23.00 1.74
N VAL A 42 2.00 22.76 1.66
CA VAL A 42 1.00 23.82 1.43
C VAL A 42 0.96 24.82 2.59
N ALA A 43 1.23 24.39 3.82
CA ALA A 43 1.38 25.26 4.97
C ALA A 43 2.67 26.12 4.94
N GLY A 44 3.49 26.02 3.89
CA GLY A 44 4.70 26.81 3.69
C GLY A 44 5.96 26.16 4.24
N MET A 45 5.91 24.87 4.63
CA MET A 45 7.08 24.16 5.12
C MET A 45 7.98 23.75 3.94
N ASP A 46 9.30 23.93 4.11
CA ASP A 46 10.27 23.53 3.09
C ASP A 46 10.19 22.02 2.79
N LEU A 47 10.42 21.66 1.53
CA LEU A 47 10.26 20.29 1.02
C LEU A 47 11.17 19.29 1.75
N GLN A 48 12.42 19.68 2.01
CA GLN A 48 13.38 18.84 2.74
C GLN A 48 12.94 18.67 4.19
N THR A 49 12.49 19.76 4.82
CA THR A 49 11.98 19.71 6.19
C THR A 49 10.74 18.83 6.30
N ALA A 50 9.77 18.97 5.39
CA ALA A 50 8.57 18.13 5.33
C ALA A 50 8.91 16.64 5.16
N ALA A 51 9.88 16.32 4.30
CA ALA A 51 10.31 14.95 4.08
C ALA A 51 10.95 14.36 5.33
N ILE A 52 11.80 15.12 6.02
CA ILE A 52 12.41 14.70 7.29
C ILE A 52 11.34 14.51 8.36
N THR A 53 10.40 15.45 8.52
CA THR A 53 9.32 15.35 9.52
C THR A 53 8.48 14.09 9.31
N VAL A 54 8.04 13.84 8.08
CA VAL A 54 7.25 12.64 7.76
C VAL A 54 8.07 11.37 7.93
N GLY A 55 9.33 11.36 7.50
CA GLY A 55 10.23 10.21 7.63
C GLY A 55 10.53 9.86 9.09
N VAL A 56 10.92 10.85 9.90
CA VAL A 56 11.18 10.68 11.33
C VAL A 56 9.90 10.27 12.06
N GLY A 57 8.77 10.93 11.77
CA GLY A 57 7.47 10.58 12.35
C GLY A 57 7.06 9.14 12.05
N GLY A 58 7.27 8.67 10.82
CA GLY A 58 7.02 7.28 10.43
C GLY A 58 7.89 6.28 11.20
N LEU A 59 9.19 6.55 11.34
CA LEU A 59 10.11 5.70 12.10
C LEU A 59 9.72 5.64 13.58
N LEU A 60 9.39 6.78 14.19
CA LEU A 60 8.92 6.85 15.58
C LEU A 60 7.62 6.08 15.76
N GLY A 61 6.67 6.21 14.82
CA GLY A 61 5.43 5.45 14.84
C GLY A 61 5.68 3.93 14.86
N ILE A 62 6.58 3.44 14.02
CA ILE A 62 6.94 2.01 13.97
C ILE A 62 7.59 1.57 15.29
N GLU A 63 8.53 2.34 15.82
CA GLU A 63 9.22 1.99 17.07
C GLU A 63 8.25 2.02 18.26
N LEU A 64 7.29 2.96 18.30
CA LEU A 64 6.23 3.00 19.31
C LEU A 64 5.33 1.77 19.23
N VAL A 65 4.88 1.38 18.03
CA VAL A 65 4.11 0.15 17.82
C VAL A 65 4.92 -1.07 18.26
N ARG A 66 6.20 -1.13 17.91
CA ARG A 66 7.10 -2.22 18.30
C ARG A 66 7.22 -2.32 19.81
N ARG A 67 7.48 -1.21 20.50
CA ARG A 67 7.55 -1.16 21.97
C ARG A 67 6.21 -1.53 22.61
N LEU A 68 5.10 -1.06 22.06
CA LEU A 68 3.77 -1.41 22.55
C LEU A 68 3.51 -2.92 22.48
N VAL A 69 3.83 -3.55 21.34
CA VAL A 69 3.72 -5.00 21.15
C VAL A 69 4.64 -5.76 22.09
N GLN A 70 5.84 -5.25 22.37
CA GLN A 70 6.78 -5.86 23.31
C GLN A 70 6.33 -5.74 24.78
N VAL A 71 5.67 -4.64 25.15
CA VAL A 71 5.21 -4.37 26.52
C VAL A 71 3.91 -5.11 26.84
N LEU A 72 3.07 -5.37 25.84
CA LEU A 72 1.88 -6.22 26.01
C LEU A 72 2.36 -7.63 26.40
N PRO A 73 2.10 -8.11 27.64
CA PRO A 73 2.47 -9.46 28.00
C PRO A 73 1.72 -10.40 27.08
N SER A 74 2.45 -11.21 26.32
CA SER A 74 1.90 -12.39 25.67
C SER A 74 1.34 -13.26 26.78
N ARG A 75 0.05 -13.11 27.12
CA ARG A 75 -0.69 -14.09 27.94
C ARG A 75 -0.76 -15.37 27.13
N ARG A 76 0.36 -16.09 27.09
CA ARG A 76 0.44 -17.46 26.64
C ARG A 76 -0.25 -18.26 27.73
N SER A 77 -1.55 -18.51 27.54
CA SER A 77 -2.29 -19.50 28.31
C SER A 77 -1.54 -20.81 28.15
N ARG A 78 -0.91 -21.22 29.24
CA ARG A 78 -0.21 -22.49 29.36
C ARG A 78 -1.23 -23.61 29.53
#